data_AF-A0A1H7SNF4-F1
#
_entry.id   AF-A0A1H7SNF4-F1
#
_cell.length_a   1.000
_cell.length_b   1.000
_cell.length_c   1.000
_cell.angle_alpha   90.00
_cell.angle_beta   90.00
_cell.angle_gamma   90.00
#
_symmetry.space_group_name_H-M   'P 1'
#
loop_
_entity.id
_entity.type
_entity.pdbx_description
1 polymer ?
#
loop_
_entity_poly.entity_id
_entity_poly.type
_entity_poly.pdbx_seq_one_letter_code
_entity_poly.pdbx_strand_id
1 'polypeptide(L)'
;MDKHIAIIVPYFGNLPNCFKAWWISALKNPMLEFWFFTDNEHIKSEGNIRVEHMFFSDFAKLIQNNYDFTIQCPQPYKLCDFKPVYGEVFKDRLKDYDYWGYCDVDMVFGNVKRFITDDILEKHDKIFVDGHISIFRNDNRMNTIYRSQGNYPEYNFQEAFTTSDSCYFDEYRGMELKLIREKCNVFNEGTFYINANPKKPHFFGKNGKKIVAKWEDGSLFQIDEEGNRLELMYIHICKREMVLVLDEKDNHIKNMNIVPGKILCNDETSLPGLFEFASGGKLYPYYWMISRLNSQLKRYSLLKIIKLNIRRKQIRELRTKLLSEG
;
A
#
# COMPACT_ATOMS: atom_id res chain seq x y z
N MET A 1 -2.21 25.65 10.36
CA MET A 1 -3.43 24.87 10.64
C MET A 1 -3.08 23.44 10.34
N ASP A 2 -3.40 22.49 11.23
CA ASP A 2 -3.20 21.07 10.93
C ASP A 2 -4.00 20.72 9.66
N LYS A 3 -3.35 20.10 8.68
CA LYS A 3 -3.99 19.69 7.41
C LYS A 3 -4.89 18.49 7.64
N HIS A 4 -6.04 18.45 6.98
CA HIS A 4 -6.97 17.33 7.03
C HIS A 4 -6.73 16.37 5.86
N ILE A 5 -6.51 15.10 6.16
CA ILE A 5 -6.16 14.06 5.17
C ILE A 5 -7.14 12.88 5.25
N ALA A 6 -7.90 12.65 4.19
CA ALA A 6 -8.76 11.46 4.06
C ALA A 6 -8.00 10.31 3.40
N ILE A 7 -7.96 9.13 4.02
CA ILE A 7 -7.35 7.93 3.44
C ILE A 7 -8.45 6.91 3.12
N ILE A 8 -8.65 6.65 1.83
CA ILE A 8 -9.74 5.81 1.32
C ILE A 8 -9.24 4.38 1.20
N VAL A 9 -9.84 3.47 1.98
CA VAL A 9 -9.36 2.10 2.16
C VAL A 9 -10.51 1.11 1.90
N PRO A 10 -10.77 0.76 0.63
CA PRO A 10 -11.72 -0.30 0.32
C PRO A 10 -11.08 -1.67 0.48
N TYR A 11 -11.69 -2.51 1.32
CA TYR A 11 -11.27 -3.89 1.51
C TYR A 11 -12.48 -4.82 1.69
N PHE A 12 -12.62 -5.76 0.77
CA PHE A 12 -13.75 -6.69 0.71
C PHE A 12 -13.29 -8.14 0.79
N GLY A 13 -14.05 -8.96 1.51
CA GLY A 13 -13.75 -10.37 1.79
C GLY A 13 -12.89 -10.57 3.04
N ASN A 14 -12.10 -11.65 3.04
CA ASN A 14 -11.33 -12.06 4.21
C ASN A 14 -10.18 -11.09 4.49
N LEU A 15 -10.22 -10.44 5.65
CA LEU A 15 -9.14 -9.57 6.14
C LEU A 15 -7.83 -10.36 6.31
N PRO A 16 -6.66 -9.71 6.07
CA PRO A 16 -5.39 -10.37 6.32
C PRO A 16 -5.14 -10.56 7.81
N ASN A 17 -4.37 -11.57 8.18
CA ASN A 17 -4.04 -11.87 9.58
C ASN A 17 -3.32 -10.71 10.31
N CYS A 18 -2.66 -9.82 9.57
CA CYS A 18 -2.03 -8.61 10.12
C CYS A 18 -3.00 -7.43 10.30
N PHE A 19 -4.28 -7.54 9.91
CA PHE A 19 -5.24 -6.44 9.95
C PHE A 19 -5.40 -5.82 11.34
N LYS A 20 -5.39 -6.63 12.41
CA LYS A 20 -5.46 -6.10 13.79
C LYS A 20 -4.26 -5.19 14.11
N ALA A 21 -3.07 -5.53 13.63
CA ALA A 21 -1.88 -4.68 13.78
C ALA A 21 -1.98 -3.40 12.95
N TRP A 22 -2.51 -3.49 11.72
CA TRP A 22 -2.85 -2.31 10.92
C TRP A 22 -3.82 -1.39 11.64
N TRP A 23 -4.93 -1.92 12.16
CA TRP A 23 -5.96 -1.16 12.85
C TRP A 23 -5.41 -0.41 14.07
N ILE A 24 -4.70 -1.12 14.95
CA ILE A 24 -4.11 -0.55 16.17
C ILE A 24 -3.09 0.55 15.85
N SER A 25 -2.25 0.33 14.83
CA SER A 25 -1.25 1.33 14.44
C SER A 25 -1.86 2.53 13.70
N ALA A 26 -2.91 2.32 12.89
CA ALA A 26 -3.65 3.38 12.21
C ALA A 26 -4.37 4.31 13.21
N LEU A 27 -4.93 3.75 14.30
CA LEU A 27 -5.57 4.52 15.38
C LEU A 27 -4.63 5.51 16.08
N LYS A 28 -3.32 5.26 16.05
CA LYS A 28 -2.30 6.16 16.62
C LYS A 28 -1.92 7.34 15.72
N ASN A 29 -2.59 7.49 14.57
CA ASN A 29 -2.30 8.52 13.58
C ASN A 29 -3.51 9.44 13.32
N PRO A 30 -3.97 10.23 14.31
CA PRO A 30 -5.19 11.05 14.21
C PRO A 30 -5.12 12.18 13.17
N MET A 31 -3.94 12.46 12.60
CA MET A 31 -3.79 13.35 11.44
C MET A 31 -4.45 12.77 10.16
N LEU A 32 -4.63 11.46 10.11
CA LEU A 32 -5.26 10.76 8.99
C LEU A 32 -6.67 10.33 9.40
N GLU A 33 -7.68 10.69 8.62
CA GLU A 33 -9.02 10.11 8.74
C GLU A 33 -9.17 8.96 7.74
N PHE A 34 -9.27 7.73 8.22
CA PHE A 34 -9.42 6.56 7.37
C PHE A 34 -10.89 6.29 7.07
N TRP A 35 -11.25 6.20 5.78
CA TRP A 35 -12.55 5.76 5.32
C TRP A 35 -12.45 4.30 4.87
N PHE A 36 -12.84 3.41 5.77
CA PHE A 36 -12.72 1.98 5.59
C PHE A 36 -14.03 1.40 5.02
N PHE A 37 -14.01 0.97 3.76
CA PHE A 37 -15.18 0.38 3.10
C PHE A 37 -15.07 -1.14 3.11
N THR A 38 -16.09 -1.84 3.60
CA THR A 38 -16.01 -3.30 3.77
C THR A 38 -17.38 -3.98 3.76
N ASP A 39 -17.40 -5.24 3.36
CA ASP A 39 -18.55 -6.15 3.46
C ASP A 39 -18.57 -6.93 4.79
N ASN A 40 -17.58 -6.72 5.67
CA ASN A 40 -17.54 -7.32 7.00
C ASN A 40 -18.32 -6.46 8.02
N GLU A 41 -19.53 -6.89 8.37
CA GLU A 41 -20.45 -6.19 9.27
C GLU A 41 -19.98 -6.11 10.75
N HIS A 42 -18.98 -6.90 11.13
CA HIS A 42 -18.48 -6.97 12.51
C HIS A 42 -17.48 -5.87 12.85
N ILE A 43 -16.90 -5.22 11.83
CA ILE A 43 -15.94 -4.12 12.04
C ILE A 43 -16.72 -2.85 12.37
N LYS A 44 -16.29 -2.09 13.38
CA LYS A 44 -16.96 -0.84 13.79
C LYS A 44 -15.99 0.32 13.71
N SER A 45 -16.53 1.52 13.47
CA SER A 45 -15.75 2.76 13.51
C SER A 45 -15.12 2.94 14.89
N GLU A 46 -13.88 3.42 14.91
CA GLU A 46 -13.13 3.70 16.12
C GLU A 46 -12.14 4.84 15.85
N GLY A 47 -12.09 5.82 16.75
CA GLY A 47 -11.17 6.96 16.64
C GLY A 47 -11.23 7.66 15.27
N ASN A 48 -10.10 7.70 14.59
CA ASN A 48 -9.91 8.28 13.26
C ASN A 48 -10.22 7.31 12.11
N ILE A 49 -10.81 6.14 12.37
CA ILE A 49 -11.21 5.16 11.36
C ILE A 49 -12.74 5.09 11.29
N ARG A 50 -13.29 5.60 10.20
CA ARG A 50 -14.71 5.54 9.87
C ARG A 50 -15.00 4.34 8.98
N VAL A 51 -15.86 3.44 9.45
CA VAL A 51 -16.27 2.25 8.69
C VAL A 51 -17.56 2.52 7.94
N GLU A 52 -17.60 2.13 6.68
CA GLU A 52 -18.78 2.14 5.82
C GLU A 52 -19.04 0.72 5.30
N HIS A 53 -20.17 0.14 5.71
CA HIS A 53 -20.55 -1.20 5.31
C HIS A 53 -21.23 -1.20 3.96
N MET A 54 -20.65 -1.91 2.99
CA MET A 54 -21.23 -2.10 1.66
C MET A 54 -20.65 -3.32 0.97
N PHE A 55 -21.34 -3.87 -0.03
CA PHE A 55 -20.79 -4.95 -0.83
C PHE A 55 -19.76 -4.44 -1.84
N PHE A 56 -18.81 -5.31 -2.20
CA PHE A 56 -17.85 -5.05 -3.27
C PHE A 56 -18.52 -4.61 -4.58
N SER A 57 -19.64 -5.23 -4.93
CA SER A 57 -20.41 -4.90 -6.14
C SER A 57 -20.93 -3.46 -6.13
N ASP A 58 -21.32 -2.95 -4.98
CA ASP A 58 -21.82 -1.58 -4.85
C ASP A 58 -20.66 -0.57 -4.91
N PHE A 59 -19.50 -0.89 -4.34
CA PHE A 59 -18.31 -0.04 -4.48
C PHE A 59 -17.84 0.02 -5.95
N ALA A 60 -17.87 -1.12 -6.65
CA ALA A 60 -17.58 -1.16 -8.08
C ALA A 60 -18.59 -0.33 -8.90
N LYS A 61 -19.88 -0.33 -8.53
CA LYS A 61 -20.90 0.53 -9.17
C LYS A 61 -20.63 2.01 -8.93
N LEU A 62 -20.20 2.40 -7.72
CA LEU A 62 -19.82 3.79 -7.43
C LEU A 62 -18.74 4.28 -8.41
N ILE A 63 -17.73 3.45 -8.67
CA ILE A 63 -16.69 3.76 -9.66
C ILE A 63 -17.28 3.80 -11.07
N GLN A 64 -18.06 2.78 -11.47
CA GLN A 64 -18.67 2.68 -12.80
C GLN A 64 -19.52 3.92 -13.16
N ASN A 65 -20.23 4.51 -12.21
CA ASN A 65 -21.07 5.69 -12.44
C ASN A 65 -20.31 6.94 -12.90
N ASN A 66 -18.97 6.93 -12.86
CA ASN A 66 -18.10 8.03 -13.32
C ASN A 66 -17.60 7.84 -14.77
N TYR A 67 -18.05 6.80 -15.47
CA TYR A 67 -17.62 6.47 -16.83
C TYR A 67 -18.79 6.05 -17.72
N ASP A 68 -18.70 6.43 -18.99
CA ASP A 68 -19.64 6.09 -20.07
C ASP A 68 -19.33 4.75 -20.75
N PHE A 69 -18.20 4.13 -20.41
CA PHE A 69 -17.80 2.79 -20.84
C PHE A 69 -17.85 1.79 -19.68
N THR A 70 -18.02 0.51 -19.99
CA THR A 70 -18.05 -0.56 -19.00
C THR A 70 -16.65 -0.81 -18.43
N ILE A 71 -16.49 -0.63 -17.12
CA ILE A 71 -15.27 -0.99 -16.39
C ILE A 71 -15.23 -2.50 -16.08
N GLN A 72 -14.04 -3.05 -15.96
CA GLN A 72 -13.77 -4.42 -15.56
C GLN A 72 -13.21 -4.44 -14.14
N CYS A 73 -14.06 -4.78 -13.17
CA CYS A 73 -13.67 -5.00 -11.78
C CYS A 73 -14.21 -6.36 -11.27
N PRO A 74 -13.67 -7.50 -11.76
CA PRO A 74 -14.25 -8.82 -11.47
C PRO A 74 -13.98 -9.32 -10.05
N GLN A 75 -13.04 -8.71 -9.31
CA GLN A 75 -12.65 -9.13 -7.96
C GLN A 75 -12.03 -7.97 -7.18
N PRO A 76 -12.08 -7.97 -5.83
CA PRO A 76 -11.59 -6.88 -4.99
C PRO A 76 -10.15 -6.44 -5.29
N TYR A 77 -9.23 -7.37 -5.57
CA TYR A 77 -7.83 -7.02 -5.89
C TYR A 77 -7.69 -6.12 -7.13
N LYS A 78 -8.68 -6.10 -8.03
CA LYS A 78 -8.66 -5.19 -9.19
C LYS A 78 -8.84 -3.73 -8.80
N LEU A 79 -9.36 -3.44 -7.59
CA LEU A 79 -9.48 -2.07 -7.07
C LEU A 79 -8.14 -1.34 -6.95
N CYS A 80 -7.00 -2.03 -6.89
CA CYS A 80 -5.68 -1.38 -6.95
C CYS A 80 -5.55 -0.48 -8.19
N ASP A 81 -6.02 -0.93 -9.36
CA ASP A 81 -5.97 -0.12 -10.57
C ASP A 81 -6.92 1.09 -10.54
N PHE A 82 -7.92 1.08 -9.65
CA PHE A 82 -8.89 2.16 -9.48
C PHE A 82 -8.56 3.10 -8.32
N LYS A 83 -7.55 2.80 -7.49
CA LYS A 83 -7.09 3.70 -6.41
C LYS A 83 -6.91 5.17 -6.85
N PRO A 84 -6.36 5.48 -8.04
CA PRO A 84 -6.16 6.87 -8.45
C PRO A 84 -7.45 7.64 -8.74
N VAL A 85 -8.60 6.98 -8.83
CA VAL A 85 -9.88 7.63 -9.18
C VAL A 85 -10.61 8.19 -7.96
N TYR A 86 -10.18 7.85 -6.75
CA TYR A 86 -10.93 8.14 -5.53
C TYR A 86 -11.12 9.64 -5.27
N GLY A 87 -10.18 10.50 -5.66
CA GLY A 87 -10.35 11.95 -5.61
C GLY A 87 -11.52 12.45 -6.45
N GLU A 88 -11.79 11.84 -7.60
CA GLU A 88 -12.93 12.19 -8.46
C GLU A 88 -14.22 11.52 -7.97
N VAL A 89 -14.18 10.21 -7.65
CA VAL A 89 -15.34 9.43 -7.20
C VAL A 89 -15.94 9.98 -5.91
N PHE A 90 -15.10 10.44 -4.98
CA PHE A 90 -15.51 10.95 -3.68
C PHE A 90 -15.43 12.47 -3.56
N LYS A 91 -15.34 13.21 -4.67
CA LYS A 91 -15.15 14.66 -4.69
C LYS A 91 -16.07 15.43 -3.73
N ASP A 92 -17.35 15.05 -3.66
CA ASP A 92 -18.35 15.74 -2.84
C ASP A 92 -18.13 15.49 -1.34
N ARG A 93 -17.61 14.31 -0.97
CA ARG A 93 -17.24 13.95 0.41
C ARG A 93 -15.89 14.54 0.80
N LEU A 94 -15.01 14.76 -0.18
CA LEU A 94 -13.65 15.28 0.02
C LEU A 94 -13.58 16.82 0.05
N LYS A 95 -14.68 17.54 -0.19
CA LYS A 95 -14.69 19.01 -0.31
C LYS A 95 -14.04 19.77 0.86
N ASP A 96 -14.08 19.21 2.07
CA ASP A 96 -13.58 19.83 3.30
C ASP A 96 -12.18 19.30 3.70
N TYR A 97 -11.51 18.56 2.81
CA TYR A 97 -10.18 17.99 3.04
C TYR A 97 -9.11 18.70 2.21
N ASP A 98 -7.93 18.92 2.78
CA ASP A 98 -6.78 19.48 2.08
C ASP A 98 -6.10 18.43 1.17
N TYR A 99 -6.12 17.17 1.61
CA TYR A 99 -5.49 16.04 0.93
C TYR A 99 -6.38 14.80 1.00
N TRP A 100 -6.21 13.90 0.04
CA TRP A 100 -6.80 12.57 0.07
C TRP A 100 -5.76 11.52 -0.30
N GLY A 101 -6.02 10.26 -0.01
CA GLY A 101 -5.07 9.20 -0.30
C GLY A 101 -5.70 7.82 -0.25
N TYR A 102 -4.83 6.83 -0.30
CA TYR A 102 -5.18 5.43 -0.11
C TYR A 102 -4.01 4.72 0.57
N CYS A 103 -4.31 3.59 1.21
CA CYS A 103 -3.26 2.71 1.71
C CYS A 103 -3.68 1.24 1.64
N ASP A 104 -2.69 0.36 1.70
CA ASP A 104 -2.88 -1.07 1.89
C ASP A 104 -3.15 -1.40 3.37
N VAL A 105 -3.79 -2.56 3.61
CA VAL A 105 -4.14 -3.04 4.96
C VAL A 105 -3.13 -4.06 5.52
N ASP A 106 -2.09 -4.42 4.76
CA ASP A 106 -1.02 -5.34 5.17
C ASP A 106 0.25 -4.60 5.62
N MET A 107 0.04 -3.49 6.33
CA MET A 107 1.09 -2.62 6.86
C MET A 107 0.91 -2.38 8.36
N VAL A 108 2.00 -1.98 9.03
CA VAL A 108 1.95 -1.43 10.40
C VAL A 108 2.55 -0.04 10.36
N PHE A 109 1.81 0.96 10.86
CA PHE A 109 2.25 2.35 10.91
C PHE A 109 3.08 2.65 12.16
N GLY A 110 4.11 3.47 12.00
CA GLY A 110 4.69 4.27 13.06
C GLY A 110 3.97 5.62 13.19
N ASN A 111 4.71 6.65 13.57
CA ASN A 111 4.18 7.99 13.73
C ASN A 111 4.29 8.78 12.41
N VAL A 112 3.20 8.84 11.63
CA VAL A 112 3.18 9.47 10.31
C VAL A 112 3.52 10.96 10.38
N LYS A 113 3.05 11.69 11.40
CA LYS A 113 3.29 13.14 11.56
C LYS A 113 4.77 13.49 11.70
N ARG A 114 5.62 12.56 12.17
CA ARG A 114 7.07 12.77 12.23
C ARG A 114 7.75 12.76 10.86
N PHE A 115 7.15 12.08 9.88
CA PHE A 115 7.72 11.89 8.54
C PHE A 115 7.05 12.77 7.50
N ILE A 116 5.73 12.95 7.60
CA ILE A 116 4.94 13.77 6.68
C ILE A 116 4.55 15.06 7.39
N THR A 117 5.32 16.10 7.15
CA THR A 117 5.12 17.44 7.72
C THR A 117 4.25 18.30 6.82
N ASP A 118 3.69 19.39 7.38
CA ASP A 118 2.94 20.38 6.61
C ASP A 118 3.78 20.98 5.47
N ASP A 119 5.10 21.17 5.66
CA ASP A 119 6.01 21.66 4.62
C ASP A 119 6.13 20.68 3.44
N ILE A 120 6.20 19.37 3.73
CA ILE A 120 6.20 18.34 2.69
C ILE A 120 4.86 18.35 1.96
N LEU A 121 3.74 18.39 2.69
CA LEU A 121 2.41 18.45 2.10
C LEU A 121 2.23 19.68 1.20
N GLU A 122 2.67 20.85 1.64
CA GLU A 122 2.47 22.12 0.93
C GLU A 122 3.31 22.23 -0.34
N LYS A 123 4.52 21.65 -0.38
CA LYS A 123 5.41 21.73 -1.54
C LYS A 123 5.13 20.70 -2.63
N HIS A 124 4.38 19.65 -2.33
CA HIS A 124 4.21 18.52 -3.23
C HIS A 124 2.76 18.31 -3.64
N ASP A 125 2.57 17.86 -4.88
CA ASP A 125 1.30 17.47 -5.47
C ASP A 125 0.90 16.06 -5.02
N LYS A 126 1.90 15.18 -4.83
CA LYS A 126 1.71 13.81 -4.36
C LYS A 126 2.87 13.36 -3.45
N ILE A 127 2.55 12.56 -2.46
CA ILE A 127 3.50 11.87 -1.57
C ILE A 127 3.42 10.36 -1.84
N PHE A 128 4.58 9.76 -2.10
CA PHE A 128 4.85 8.37 -2.44
C PHE A 128 4.24 7.87 -3.76
N VAL A 129 4.91 6.89 -4.39
CA VAL A 129 4.49 6.30 -5.68
C VAL A 129 4.43 4.78 -5.71
N ASP A 130 4.79 4.12 -4.60
CA ASP A 130 4.95 2.67 -4.53
C ASP A 130 3.64 1.88 -4.36
N GLY A 131 2.48 2.55 -4.26
CA GLY A 131 1.16 1.90 -4.20
C GLY A 131 0.68 1.51 -2.79
N HIS A 132 1.59 1.32 -1.82
CA HIS A 132 1.21 0.91 -0.45
C HIS A 132 0.55 2.01 0.36
N ILE A 133 1.04 3.24 0.20
CA ILE A 133 0.39 4.45 0.68
C ILE A 133 0.64 5.54 -0.35
N SER A 134 -0.34 6.40 -0.59
CA SER A 134 -0.19 7.59 -1.41
C SER A 134 -1.10 8.67 -0.90
N ILE A 135 -0.60 9.90 -0.87
CA ILE A 135 -1.35 11.11 -0.48
C ILE A 135 -1.28 12.08 -1.64
N PHE A 136 -2.42 12.60 -2.08
CA PHE A 136 -2.61 13.54 -3.16
C PHE A 136 -3.12 14.85 -2.58
N ARG A 137 -2.63 15.96 -3.13
CA ARG A 137 -3.28 17.26 -2.95
C ARG A 137 -4.73 17.15 -3.44
N ASN A 138 -5.67 17.65 -2.65
CA ASN A 138 -7.07 17.64 -3.04
C ASN A 138 -7.41 18.87 -3.88
N ASP A 139 -7.11 18.80 -5.17
CA ASP A 139 -7.52 19.81 -6.14
C ASP A 139 -7.96 19.15 -7.46
N ASN A 140 -8.60 19.93 -8.32
CA ASN A 140 -9.13 19.39 -9.57
C ASN A 140 -8.03 18.79 -10.48
N ARG A 141 -6.81 19.36 -10.48
CA ARG A 141 -5.71 18.86 -11.30
C ARG A 141 -5.30 17.46 -10.82
N MET A 142 -5.07 17.28 -9.53
CA MET A 142 -4.63 16.01 -8.97
C MET A 142 -5.73 14.96 -8.89
N ASN A 143 -6.99 15.38 -8.69
CA ASN A 143 -8.14 14.47 -8.68
C ASN A 143 -8.43 13.88 -10.07
N THR A 144 -7.99 14.54 -11.14
CA THR A 144 -8.23 14.10 -12.53
C THR A 144 -6.95 13.71 -13.28
N ILE A 145 -5.76 13.80 -12.66
CA ILE A 145 -4.46 13.57 -13.33
C ILE A 145 -4.33 12.17 -13.94
N TYR A 146 -5.02 11.17 -13.37
CA TYR A 146 -5.02 9.81 -13.89
C TYR A 146 -5.62 9.72 -15.31
N ARG A 147 -6.43 10.71 -15.72
CA ARG A 147 -7.01 10.82 -17.06
C ARG A 147 -6.01 11.24 -18.13
N SER A 148 -4.83 11.76 -17.73
CA SER A 148 -3.77 12.17 -18.66
C SER A 148 -3.38 11.00 -19.58
N GLN A 149 -3.36 11.29 -20.88
CA GLN A 149 -3.10 10.31 -21.93
C GLN A 149 -1.59 10.21 -22.19
N GLY A 150 -1.04 9.02 -21.95
CA GLY A 150 0.29 8.63 -22.37
C GLY A 150 0.25 7.81 -23.65
N ASN A 151 1.43 7.50 -24.17
CA ASN A 151 1.59 6.56 -25.28
C ASN A 151 2.07 5.21 -24.75
N TYR A 152 1.80 4.15 -25.50
CA TYR A 152 2.42 2.85 -25.24
C TYR A 152 3.94 3.02 -25.07
N PRO A 153 4.56 2.41 -24.05
CA PRO A 153 4.07 1.30 -23.21
C PRO A 153 3.31 1.70 -21.92
N GLU A 154 3.12 2.98 -21.64
CA GLU A 154 2.32 3.44 -20.49
C GLU A 154 0.87 2.93 -20.58
N TYR A 155 0.24 2.65 -19.44
CA TYR A 155 -1.20 2.38 -19.41
C TYR A 155 -2.00 3.69 -19.37
N ASN A 156 -2.99 3.80 -20.25
CA ASN A 156 -4.05 4.80 -20.13
C ASN A 156 -5.19 4.26 -19.27
N PHE A 157 -5.97 5.16 -18.66
CA PHE A 157 -7.00 4.74 -17.71
C PHE A 157 -8.08 3.89 -18.40
N GLN A 158 -8.47 4.21 -19.65
CA GLN A 158 -9.43 3.40 -20.40
C GLN A 158 -8.91 1.98 -20.60
N GLU A 159 -7.64 1.82 -20.96
CA GLU A 159 -7.02 0.50 -21.10
C GLU A 159 -6.98 -0.25 -19.77
N ALA A 160 -6.54 0.41 -18.70
CA ALA A 160 -6.47 -0.18 -17.36
C ALA A 160 -7.85 -0.57 -16.83
N PHE A 161 -8.89 0.20 -17.15
CA PHE A 161 -10.23 0.01 -16.60
C PHE A 161 -11.08 -0.95 -17.42
N THR A 162 -10.75 -1.20 -18.69
CA THR A 162 -11.50 -2.14 -19.56
C THR A 162 -10.90 -3.54 -19.61
N THR A 163 -9.79 -3.78 -18.91
CA THR A 163 -9.19 -5.12 -18.76
C THR A 163 -9.43 -5.71 -17.38
N SER A 164 -9.68 -7.01 -17.32
CA SER A 164 -9.73 -7.75 -16.04
C SER A 164 -8.34 -7.95 -15.41
N ASP A 165 -7.27 -7.68 -16.17
CA ASP A 165 -5.89 -7.81 -15.73
C ASP A 165 -5.46 -6.71 -14.76
N SER A 166 -4.62 -7.08 -13.80
CA SER A 166 -3.99 -6.09 -12.90
C SER A 166 -2.88 -5.37 -13.65
N CYS A 167 -3.09 -4.08 -13.87
CA CYS A 167 -2.18 -3.22 -14.61
C CYS A 167 -1.08 -2.63 -13.72
N TYR A 168 -1.30 -2.55 -12.41
CA TYR A 168 -0.49 -1.75 -11.47
C TYR A 168 -0.58 -0.27 -11.85
N PHE A 169 -1.80 0.18 -12.19
CA PHE A 169 -2.06 1.51 -12.70
C PHE A 169 -1.82 2.59 -11.66
N ASP A 170 -2.01 2.27 -10.37
CA ASP A 170 -1.72 3.13 -9.22
C ASP A 170 -0.22 3.37 -8.94
N GLU A 171 0.66 2.60 -9.58
CA GLU A 171 2.11 2.62 -9.38
C GLU A 171 2.87 3.06 -10.66
N TYR A 172 4.08 2.51 -10.85
CA TYR A 172 5.04 2.79 -11.93
C TYR A 172 4.57 2.50 -13.36
N ARG A 173 3.43 1.80 -13.55
CA ARG A 173 2.92 1.45 -14.89
C ARG A 173 1.86 2.40 -15.42
N GLY A 174 1.27 3.21 -14.55
CA GLY A 174 0.29 4.23 -14.89
C GLY A 174 0.69 5.54 -14.24
N MET A 175 0.25 5.74 -13.01
CA MET A 175 0.33 7.01 -12.29
C MET A 175 1.73 7.62 -12.23
N GLU A 176 2.78 6.85 -11.94
CA GLU A 176 4.12 7.45 -11.85
C GLU A 176 4.57 8.10 -13.17
N LEU A 177 4.32 7.44 -14.30
CA LEU A 177 4.67 7.97 -15.62
C LEU A 177 3.88 9.24 -15.95
N LYS A 178 2.59 9.27 -15.57
CA LYS A 178 1.73 10.46 -15.71
C LYS A 178 2.28 11.62 -14.89
N LEU A 179 2.62 11.38 -13.62
CA LEU A 179 3.15 12.41 -12.73
C LEU A 179 4.46 13.02 -13.26
N ILE A 180 5.37 12.18 -13.78
CA ILE A 180 6.63 12.66 -14.38
C ILE A 180 6.34 13.50 -15.63
N ARG A 181 5.50 13.00 -16.56
CA ARG A 181 5.16 13.71 -17.80
C ARG A 181 4.50 15.06 -17.52
N GLU A 182 3.57 15.09 -16.58
CA GLU A 182 2.79 16.28 -16.20
C GLU A 182 3.54 17.20 -15.23
N LYS A 183 4.83 16.91 -14.97
CA LYS A 183 5.73 17.69 -14.12
C LYS A 183 5.11 17.99 -12.75
N CYS A 184 4.50 16.97 -12.14
CA CYS A 184 3.98 17.05 -10.78
C CYS A 184 5.13 17.04 -9.77
N ASN A 185 5.00 17.85 -8.72
CA ASN A 185 5.96 17.81 -7.62
C ASN A 185 5.68 16.58 -6.74
N VAL A 186 6.51 15.55 -6.84
CA VAL A 186 6.31 14.29 -6.09
C VAL A 186 7.35 14.16 -4.98
N PHE A 187 6.89 13.99 -3.75
CA PHE A 187 7.76 13.59 -2.64
C PHE A 187 7.84 12.06 -2.59
N ASN A 188 9.03 11.47 -2.68
CA ASN A 188 9.20 10.03 -2.57
C ASN A 188 10.47 9.67 -1.81
N GLU A 189 10.36 9.57 -0.48
CA GLU A 189 11.47 9.19 0.38
C GLU A 189 11.41 7.69 0.74
N GLY A 190 12.22 6.91 0.03
CA GLY A 190 12.25 5.46 0.17
C GLY A 190 12.82 4.97 1.52
N THR A 191 13.48 5.82 2.30
CA THR A 191 14.05 5.47 3.61
C THR A 191 13.03 5.50 4.75
N PHE A 192 11.85 6.08 4.54
CA PHE A 192 10.81 6.18 5.58
C PHE A 192 10.09 4.87 5.89
N TYR A 193 10.31 3.82 5.09
CA TYR A 193 9.60 2.56 5.25
C TYR A 193 10.41 1.35 4.81
N ILE A 194 9.97 0.18 5.29
CA ILE A 194 10.43 -1.12 4.82
C ILE A 194 9.31 -1.77 4.00
N ASN A 195 9.63 -2.07 2.74
CA ASN A 195 8.80 -2.92 1.89
C ASN A 195 9.37 -4.34 1.92
N ALA A 196 8.79 -5.21 2.76
CA ALA A 196 9.30 -6.55 2.97
C ALA A 196 9.20 -7.38 1.68
N ASN A 197 10.33 -7.89 1.19
CA ASN A 197 10.32 -8.70 -0.02
C ASN A 197 9.73 -10.10 0.29
N PRO A 198 8.59 -10.49 -0.30
CA PRO A 198 7.95 -11.77 -0.01
C PRO A 198 8.78 -12.98 -0.45
N LYS A 199 9.85 -12.81 -1.22
CA LYS A 199 10.75 -13.91 -1.61
C LYS A 199 11.84 -14.20 -0.58
N LYS A 200 12.06 -13.29 0.37
CA LYS A 200 13.19 -13.35 1.29
C LYS A 200 12.71 -13.93 2.63
N PRO A 201 13.42 -14.90 3.22
CA PRO A 201 13.01 -15.51 4.48
C PRO A 201 13.08 -14.50 5.64
N HIS A 202 13.97 -13.51 5.58
CA HIS A 202 14.10 -12.45 6.57
C HIS A 202 13.68 -11.08 6.02
N PHE A 203 13.50 -10.11 6.92
CA PHE A 203 13.41 -8.70 6.56
C PHE A 203 14.79 -8.09 6.44
N PHE A 204 14.92 -7.10 5.57
CA PHE A 204 16.18 -6.43 5.29
C PHE A 204 15.97 -4.92 5.26
N GLY A 205 16.85 -4.20 5.96
CA GLY A 205 16.94 -2.75 5.86
C GLY A 205 17.48 -2.31 4.50
N LYS A 206 17.42 -1.00 4.22
CA LYS A 206 17.96 -0.43 2.97
C LYS A 206 19.47 -0.61 2.82
N ASN A 207 20.19 -0.71 3.95
CA ASN A 207 21.62 -1.03 4.00
C ASN A 207 21.93 -2.52 3.75
N GLY A 208 20.92 -3.36 3.53
CA GLY A 208 21.08 -4.79 3.30
C GLY A 208 21.30 -5.63 4.57
N LYS A 209 21.37 -5.01 5.76
CA LYS A 209 21.41 -5.75 7.03
C LYS A 209 20.06 -6.41 7.29
N LYS A 210 20.08 -7.58 7.94
CA LYS A 210 18.86 -8.17 8.48
C LYS A 210 18.29 -7.24 9.54
N ILE A 211 16.97 -7.13 9.55
CA ILE A 211 16.26 -6.36 10.56
C ILE A 211 15.06 -7.13 11.08
N VAL A 212 14.62 -6.74 12.27
CA VAL A 212 13.26 -6.96 12.75
C VAL A 212 12.58 -5.60 12.92
N ALA A 213 11.26 -5.56 12.94
CA ALA A 213 10.54 -4.34 13.25
C ALA A 213 9.90 -4.43 14.64
N LYS A 214 9.95 -3.33 15.40
CA LYS A 214 9.34 -3.23 16.72
C LYS A 214 8.45 -2.00 16.77
N TRP A 215 7.19 -2.22 17.12
CA TRP A 215 6.21 -1.17 17.33
C TRP A 215 5.96 -0.98 18.83
N GLU A 216 6.02 0.26 19.30
CA GLU A 216 5.86 0.64 20.70
C GLU A 216 5.02 1.92 20.76
N ASP A 217 3.77 1.79 21.23
CA ASP A 217 2.83 2.91 21.45
C ASP A 217 2.77 3.97 20.32
N GLY A 218 2.61 3.52 19.08
CA GLY A 218 2.50 4.41 17.91
C GLY A 218 3.82 4.76 17.23
N SER A 219 4.97 4.44 17.82
CA SER A 219 6.27 4.52 17.15
C SER A 219 6.70 3.16 16.59
N LEU A 220 7.31 3.15 15.42
CA LEU A 220 7.80 1.94 14.74
C LEU A 220 9.29 2.08 14.48
N PHE A 221 10.05 1.03 14.75
CA PHE A 221 11.49 0.99 14.54
C PHE A 221 11.88 -0.25 13.75
N GLN A 222 12.81 -0.11 12.81
CA GLN A 222 13.66 -1.25 12.44
C GLN A 222 14.80 -1.36 13.46
N ILE A 223 15.20 -2.59 13.75
CA ILE A 223 16.31 -2.92 14.64
C ILE A 223 17.18 -3.95 13.91
N ASP A 224 18.48 -3.68 13.79
CA ASP A 224 19.45 -4.65 13.24
C ASP A 224 20.00 -5.60 14.31
N GLU A 225 20.82 -6.58 13.90
CA GLU A 225 21.38 -7.61 14.79
C GLU A 225 22.31 -7.01 15.88
N GLU A 226 22.84 -5.81 15.66
CA GLU A 226 23.68 -5.07 16.62
C GLU A 226 22.84 -4.26 17.62
N GLY A 227 21.52 -4.19 17.43
CA GLY A 227 20.60 -3.39 18.25
C GLY A 227 20.46 -1.93 17.80
N ASN A 228 21.03 -1.56 16.64
CA ASN A 228 20.87 -0.21 16.11
C ASN A 228 19.41 0.00 15.72
N ARG A 229 18.80 1.07 16.23
CA ARG A 229 17.39 1.40 15.96
C ARG A 229 17.30 2.55 14.96
N LEU A 230 16.43 2.40 13.96
CA LEU A 230 16.00 3.50 13.10
C LEU A 230 14.48 3.53 13.07
N GLU A 231 13.91 4.70 13.30
CA GLU A 231 12.46 4.89 13.25
C GLU A 231 11.94 4.83 11.82
N LEU A 232 10.75 4.26 11.65
CA LEU A 232 10.05 4.07 10.39
C LEU A 232 8.67 4.71 10.46
N MET A 233 8.21 5.23 9.32
CA MET A 233 6.83 5.65 9.11
C MET A 233 5.90 4.44 9.01
N TYR A 234 6.33 3.37 8.32
CA TYR A 234 5.60 2.11 8.28
C TYR A 234 6.49 0.93 7.84
N ILE A 235 6.00 -0.28 8.09
CA ILE A 235 6.50 -1.51 7.45
C ILE A 235 5.35 -2.15 6.67
N HIS A 236 5.58 -2.44 5.40
CA HIS A 236 4.67 -3.18 4.52
C HIS A 236 5.12 -4.63 4.44
N ILE A 237 4.24 -5.56 4.84
CA ILE A 237 4.58 -6.97 5.02
C ILE A 237 4.39 -7.77 3.71
N CYS A 238 3.70 -7.18 2.73
CA CYS A 238 3.59 -7.55 1.32
C CYS A 238 3.36 -9.06 1.07
N LYS A 239 2.11 -9.49 0.97
CA LYS A 239 1.70 -10.87 0.54
C LYS A 239 2.31 -12.03 1.34
N ARG A 240 3.04 -11.74 2.41
CA ARG A 240 3.60 -12.72 3.31
C ARG A 240 2.50 -13.20 4.24
N GLU A 241 2.37 -14.51 4.39
CA GLU A 241 1.49 -15.06 5.40
C GLU A 241 2.05 -14.74 6.78
N MET A 242 1.21 -14.13 7.61
CA MET A 242 1.55 -13.70 8.95
C MET A 242 0.62 -14.38 9.94
N VAL A 243 1.13 -14.69 11.13
CA VAL A 243 0.32 -15.11 12.27
C VAL A 243 0.43 -14.04 13.34
N LEU A 244 -0.71 -13.52 13.77
CA LEU A 244 -0.78 -12.67 14.94
C LEU A 244 -0.79 -13.55 16.20
N VAL A 245 0.18 -13.33 17.08
CA VAL A 245 0.32 -14.05 18.35
C VAL A 245 -0.02 -13.07 19.46
N LEU A 246 -1.13 -13.33 20.16
CA LEU A 246 -1.59 -12.53 21.29
C LEU A 246 -1.03 -13.09 22.60
N ASP A 247 -0.74 -12.22 23.55
CA ASP A 247 -0.54 -12.63 24.94
C ASP A 247 -1.91 -13.02 25.53
N GLU A 248 -2.01 -14.24 26.06
CA GLU A 248 -3.24 -14.77 26.64
C GLU A 248 -3.68 -14.00 27.89
N LYS A 249 -2.78 -13.21 28.51
CA LYS A 249 -3.02 -12.51 29.78
C LYS A 249 -3.42 -11.05 29.62
N ASP A 250 -3.09 -10.39 28.51
CA ASP A 250 -3.34 -8.97 28.29
C ASP A 250 -3.97 -8.73 26.90
N ASN A 251 -5.24 -8.33 26.91
CA ASN A 251 -5.96 -8.00 25.68
C ASN A 251 -5.54 -6.63 25.09
N HIS A 252 -4.82 -5.80 25.84
CA HIS A 252 -4.34 -4.50 25.39
C HIS A 252 -2.92 -4.61 24.81
N ILE A 253 -2.77 -4.36 23.51
CA ILE A 253 -1.49 -4.46 22.81
C ILE A 253 -0.69 -3.16 23.04
N LYS A 254 0.35 -3.23 23.87
CA LYS A 254 1.28 -2.14 24.19
C LYS A 254 2.46 -2.09 23.23
N ASN A 255 2.91 -3.26 22.77
CA ASN A 255 4.01 -3.39 21.82
C ASN A 255 3.79 -4.58 20.87
N MET A 256 4.47 -4.55 19.71
CA MET A 256 4.48 -5.64 18.74
C MET A 256 5.89 -5.85 18.18
N ASN A 257 6.42 -7.08 18.29
CA ASN A 257 7.59 -7.52 17.53
C ASN A 257 7.10 -8.09 16.18
N ILE A 258 7.49 -7.45 15.09
CA ILE A 258 7.12 -7.81 13.72
C ILE A 258 8.33 -8.50 13.10
N VAL A 259 8.19 -9.82 12.96
CA VAL A 259 9.25 -10.72 12.48
C VAL A 259 8.74 -11.52 11.28
N PRO A 260 9.61 -12.15 10.49
CA PRO A 260 9.18 -12.96 9.36
C PRO A 260 8.13 -14.03 9.75
N GLY A 261 6.91 -13.88 9.25
CA GLY A 261 5.81 -14.83 9.45
C GLY A 261 5.00 -14.63 10.73
N LYS A 262 5.39 -13.72 11.64
CA LYS A 262 4.65 -13.48 12.89
C LYS A 262 4.63 -12.01 13.32
N ILE A 263 3.55 -11.64 14.00
CA ILE A 263 3.46 -10.41 14.79
C ILE A 263 3.24 -10.87 16.22
N LEU A 264 4.23 -10.68 17.09
CA LEU A 264 4.21 -11.09 18.49
C LEU A 264 3.78 -9.89 19.33
N CYS A 265 2.58 -9.92 19.90
CA CYS A 265 2.04 -8.84 20.70
C CYS A 265 2.44 -8.98 22.17
N ASN A 266 2.85 -7.88 22.80
CA ASN A 266 3.28 -7.83 24.21
C ASN A 266 4.38 -8.85 24.54
N ASP A 267 5.22 -9.17 23.56
CA ASP A 267 6.19 -10.25 23.63
C ASP A 267 7.54 -9.77 24.18
N GLU A 268 8.11 -10.54 25.10
CA GLU A 268 9.38 -10.27 25.78
C GLU A 268 10.57 -11.02 25.16
N THR A 269 10.40 -11.62 23.98
CA THR A 269 11.48 -12.33 23.29
C THR A 269 12.71 -11.42 23.13
N SER A 270 13.88 -11.94 23.51
CA SER A 270 15.14 -11.20 23.41
C SER A 270 15.48 -10.88 21.96
N LEU A 271 16.24 -9.80 21.73
CA LEU A 271 16.61 -9.39 20.37
C LEU A 271 17.27 -10.53 19.56
N PRO A 272 18.26 -11.29 20.08
CA PRO A 272 18.80 -12.44 19.35
C PRO A 272 17.72 -13.48 18.99
N GLY A 273 16.78 -13.76 19.91
CA GLY A 273 15.67 -14.68 19.66
C GLY A 273 14.72 -14.21 18.55
N LEU A 274 14.54 -12.90 18.38
CA LEU A 274 13.73 -12.35 17.28
C LEU A 274 14.36 -12.60 15.89
N PHE A 275 15.69 -12.73 15.81
CA PHE A 275 16.39 -13.00 14.55
C PHE A 275 16.36 -14.47 14.12
N GLU A 276 15.95 -15.38 15.00
CA GLU A 276 15.75 -16.80 14.68
C GLU A 276 14.49 -17.03 13.81
N PHE A 277 13.57 -16.05 13.74
CA PHE A 277 12.39 -16.14 12.90
C PHE A 277 12.71 -15.97 11.41
N ALA A 278 12.17 -16.88 10.60
CA ALA A 278 12.27 -16.87 9.14
C ALA A 278 10.97 -17.37 8.50
N SER A 279 10.62 -16.81 7.35
CA SER A 279 9.51 -17.34 6.54
C SER A 279 9.97 -18.55 5.73
N GLY A 280 9.31 -19.69 5.95
CA GLY A 280 9.32 -20.87 5.07
C GLY A 280 10.64 -21.64 4.88
N GLY A 281 11.61 -21.50 5.79
CA GLY A 281 12.89 -22.21 5.73
C GLY A 281 13.73 -21.90 4.47
N LYS A 282 14.81 -22.68 4.25
CA LYS A 282 15.78 -22.43 3.16
C LYS A 282 15.18 -22.49 1.75
N LEU A 283 14.08 -23.24 1.57
CA LEU A 283 13.45 -23.47 0.27
C LEU A 283 12.35 -22.44 -0.07
N TYR A 284 11.99 -21.55 0.85
CA TYR A 284 10.95 -20.54 0.67
C TYR A 284 11.03 -19.74 -0.64
N PRO A 285 12.20 -19.24 -1.08
CA PRO A 285 12.28 -18.47 -2.31
C PRO A 285 11.85 -19.27 -3.55
N TYR A 286 12.16 -20.57 -3.57
CA TYR A 286 11.83 -21.47 -4.67
C TYR A 286 10.34 -21.81 -4.66
N TYR A 287 9.78 -22.14 -3.50
CA TYR A 287 8.33 -22.37 -3.36
C TYR A 287 7.52 -21.16 -3.80
N TRP A 288 7.95 -19.95 -3.40
CA TRP A 288 7.29 -18.72 -3.81
C TRP A 288 7.35 -18.52 -5.33
N MET A 289 8.51 -18.77 -5.95
CA MET A 289 8.69 -18.64 -7.40
C MET A 289 7.78 -19.61 -8.18
N ILE A 290 7.72 -20.87 -7.74
CA ILE A 290 6.87 -21.90 -8.33
C ILE A 290 5.38 -21.54 -8.17
N SER A 291 4.96 -21.15 -6.96
CA SER A 291 3.58 -20.74 -6.67
C SER A 291 3.14 -19.55 -7.54
N ARG A 292 4.02 -18.55 -7.69
CA ARG A 292 3.77 -17.40 -8.57
C ARG A 292 3.65 -17.81 -10.03
N LEU A 293 4.53 -18.67 -10.54
CA LEU A 293 4.47 -19.14 -11.92
C LEU A 293 3.20 -19.93 -12.18
N ASN A 294 2.83 -20.85 -11.28
CA ASN A 294 1.59 -21.61 -11.36
C ASN A 294 0.36 -20.70 -11.38
N SER A 295 0.34 -19.67 -10.53
CA SER A 295 -0.74 -18.68 -10.51
C SER A 295 -0.83 -17.88 -11.81
N GLN A 296 0.31 -17.57 -12.45
CA GLN A 296 0.32 -16.90 -13.75
C GLN A 296 -0.15 -17.83 -14.88
N LEU A 297 0.30 -19.08 -14.90
CA LEU A 297 -0.09 -20.07 -15.92
C LEU A 297 -1.56 -20.46 -15.84
N LYS A 298 -2.17 -20.45 -14.65
CA LYS A 298 -3.62 -20.60 -14.47
C LYS A 298 -4.43 -19.49 -15.13
N ARG A 299 -3.83 -18.30 -15.32
CA ARG A 299 -4.52 -17.10 -15.78
C ARG A 299 -4.14 -16.69 -17.22
N TYR A 300 -2.94 -17.03 -17.66
CA TYR A 300 -2.34 -16.50 -18.88
C TYR A 300 -1.64 -17.58 -19.68
N SER A 301 -1.76 -17.49 -21.01
CA SER A 301 -0.89 -18.24 -21.91
C SER A 301 0.57 -17.77 -21.78
N LEU A 302 1.52 -18.65 -22.13
CA LEU A 302 2.95 -18.31 -22.15
C LEU A 302 3.23 -17.06 -23.00
N LEU A 303 2.59 -16.95 -24.17
CA LEU A 303 2.69 -15.76 -25.03
C LEU A 303 2.24 -14.48 -24.31
N LYS A 304 1.15 -14.53 -23.55
CA LYS A 304 0.66 -13.38 -22.78
C LYS A 304 1.62 -13.01 -21.65
N ILE A 305 2.20 -13.99 -20.95
CA ILE A 305 3.23 -13.75 -19.91
C ILE A 305 4.46 -13.05 -20.52
N ILE A 306 4.92 -13.51 -21.68
CA ILE A 306 6.06 -12.90 -22.41
C ILE A 306 5.72 -11.45 -22.77
N LYS A 307 4.56 -11.18 -23.38
CA LYS A 307 4.11 -9.82 -23.73
C LYS A 307 4.06 -8.90 -22.50
N LEU A 308 3.52 -9.37 -21.37
CA LEU A 308 3.48 -8.61 -20.12
C LEU A 308 4.89 -8.27 -19.60
N ASN A 309 5.84 -9.21 -19.69
CA ASN A 309 7.21 -8.96 -19.27
C ASN A 309 7.95 -8.00 -20.21
N ILE A 310 7.71 -8.09 -21.52
CA ILE A 310 8.23 -7.12 -22.51
C ILE A 310 7.72 -5.72 -22.19
N ARG A 311 6.40 -5.55 -22.02
CA ARG A 311 5.82 -4.24 -21.69
C ARG A 311 6.37 -3.68 -20.38
N ARG A 312 6.56 -4.51 -19.34
CA ARG A 312 7.21 -4.10 -18.07
C ARG A 312 8.63 -3.56 -18.30
N LYS A 313 9.40 -4.17 -19.18
CA LYS A 313 10.76 -3.70 -19.53
C LYS A 313 10.67 -2.34 -20.22
N GLN A 314 9.80 -2.22 -21.22
CA GLN A 314 9.59 -0.97 -21.97
C GLN A 314 9.11 0.17 -21.07
N ILE A 315 8.23 -0.11 -20.10
CA ILE A 315 7.79 0.88 -19.08
C ILE A 315 8.97 1.41 -18.26
N ARG A 316 9.90 0.54 -17.84
CA ARG A 316 11.09 0.98 -17.10
C ARG A 316 12.00 1.85 -17.95
N GLU A 317 12.17 1.49 -19.22
CA GLU A 317 12.95 2.28 -20.19
C GLU A 317 12.29 3.65 -20.40
N LEU A 318 10.97 3.71 -20.58
CA LEU A 318 10.21 4.95 -20.68
C LEU A 318 10.34 5.81 -19.42
N ARG A 319 10.23 5.21 -18.23
CA ARG A 319 10.42 5.90 -16.94
C ARG A 319 11.79 6.58 -16.86
N THR A 320 12.85 5.85 -17.17
CA THR A 320 14.22 6.39 -17.17
C THR A 320 14.36 7.54 -18.16
N LYS A 321 13.77 7.41 -19.35
CA LYS A 321 13.78 8.46 -20.37
C LYS A 321 13.07 9.73 -19.87
N LEU A 322 11.85 9.61 -19.36
CA LEU A 322 11.08 10.76 -18.86
C LEU A 322 11.80 11.49 -17.71
N LEU A 323 12.43 10.75 -16.80
CA LEU A 323 13.23 11.32 -15.71
C LEU A 323 14.52 12.03 -16.18
N SER A 324 15.00 11.72 -17.38
CA SER A 324 16.16 12.41 -17.97
C SER A 324 15.80 13.65 -18.79
N GLU A 325 14.53 13.79 -19.17
CA GLU A 325 14.00 14.88 -20.00
C GLU A 325 13.34 16.00 -19.17
N GLY A 326 12.93 15.70 -17.94
CA GLY A 326 12.36 16.66 -16.97
C GLY A 326 13.40 17.17 -16.00
#